data_AF-E3CCF9-F1
#
_entry.id   AF-E3CCF9-F1
#
_cell.length_a   1.000
_cell.length_b   1.000
_cell.length_c   1.000
_cell.angle_alpha   90.00
_cell.angle_beta   90.00
_cell.angle_gamma   90.00
#
_symmetry.space_group_name_H-M   'P 1'
#
loop_
_entity.id
_entity.type
_entity.pdbx_description
1 polymer ?
#
loop_
_entity_poly.entity_id
_entity_poly.type
_entity_poly.pdbx_seq_one_letter_code
_entity_poly.pdbx_strand_id
1 'polypeptide(L)' 'MRTYQVKQKFRLGGERFDIKDELGNVEYQVEGSFLKIPKTFTIYDKNGQEVSHIVKKQSAFFLSLWLS' A
#
# COMPACT_ATOMS: atom_id res chain seq x y z
N MET A 1 -9.68 4.61 19.44
CA MET A 1 -9.45 4.79 17.99
C MET A 1 -8.13 5.55 17.84
N ARG A 2 -7.18 5.09 17.02
CA ARG A 2 -5.88 5.78 16.81
C ARG A 2 -5.85 6.37 15.40
N THR A 3 -5.31 7.57 15.27
CA THR A 3 -5.15 8.27 13.98
C THR A 3 -3.70 8.12 13.52
N TYR A 4 -3.52 7.79 12.24
CA TYR A 4 -2.19 7.67 11.63
C TYR A 4 -2.07 8.60 10.44
N GLN A 5 -0.86 9.13 10.22
CA GLN A 5 -0.56 9.93 9.05
C GLN A 5 0.15 9.07 8.02
N VAL A 6 -0.42 9.00 6.82
CA VAL A 6 0.18 8.32 5.67
C VAL A 6 0.67 9.38 4.70
N LYS A 7 2.00 9.54 4.59
CA LYS A 7 2.62 10.47 3.63
C LYS A 7 3.23 9.69 2.48
N GLN A 8 2.44 9.49 1.43
CA GLN A 8 2.90 8.80 0.23
C GLN A 8 3.64 9.77 -0.71
N LYS A 9 4.92 9.51 -0.99
CA LYS A 9 5.65 10.19 -2.06
C LYS A 9 5.53 9.35 -3.33
N PHE A 10 4.71 9.79 -4.29
CA PHE A 10 4.61 9.15 -5.59
C PHE A 10 5.94 9.30 -6.35
N ARG A 11 6.74 8.24 -6.34
CA ARG A 11 7.90 8.10 -7.22
C ARG A 11 7.51 7.10 -8.30
N LEU A 12 7.92 7.33 -9.55
CA LEU A 12 7.82 6.33 -10.62
C LEU A 12 8.68 5.13 -10.20
N GLY A 13 8.07 4.10 -9.60
CA GLY A 13 8.76 3.01 -8.89
C GLY A 13 8.67 3.04 -7.35
N GLY A 14 7.74 3.82 -6.77
CA GLY A 14 7.51 3.89 -5.33
C GLY A 14 6.81 2.66 -4.79
N GLU A 15 7.58 1.61 -4.50
CA GLU A 15 7.07 0.33 -4.00
C GLU A 15 6.94 0.26 -2.48
N ARG A 16 7.32 1.33 -1.76
CA ARG A 16 7.39 1.33 -0.30
C ARG A 16 7.05 2.69 0.30
N PHE A 17 6.29 2.71 1.39
CA PHE A 17 6.03 3.91 2.19
C PHE A 17 5.81 3.57 3.67
N ASP A 18 6.04 4.56 4.54
CA ASP A 18 5.91 4.39 5.99
C ASP A 18 4.60 5.00 6.50
N ILE A 19 3.98 4.34 7.47
CA ILE A 19 2.85 4.85 8.26
C ILE A 19 3.40 5.32 9.59
N LYS A 20 3.13 6.59 9.90
CA LYS A 20 3.66 7.23 11.11
C LYS A 20 2.56 7.53 12.12
N ASP A 21 2.91 7.42 13.39
CA ASP A 21 2.09 7.90 14.50
C ASP A 21 2.07 9.44 14.54
N GLU A 22 1.34 10.01 15.51
CA GLU A 22 1.21 11.45 15.68
C GLU A 22 2.52 12.15 16.09
N LEU A 23 3.49 11.39 16.62
CA LEU A 23 4.82 11.86 17.00
C LEU A 23 5.83 11.75 15.84
N GLY A 24 5.43 11.16 14.70
CA GLY A 24 6.25 10.96 13.52
C GLY A 24 7.10 9.68 13.54
N ASN A 25 6.89 8.79 14.51
CA ASN A 25 7.54 7.48 14.58
C ASN A 25 6.94 6.55 13.54
N VAL A 26 7.77 5.75 12.88
CA VAL A 26 7.30 4.73 11.94
C VAL A 26 6.70 3.56 12.73
N GLU A 27 5.38 3.40 12.65
CA GLU A 27 4.65 2.31 13.31
C GLU A 27 4.52 1.11 12.37
N TYR A 28 4.34 1.38 11.07
CA TYR A 28 4.23 0.34 10.04
C TYR A 28 4.96 0.73 8.77
N GLN A 29 5.32 -0.28 8.02
CA GLN A 29 5.91 -0.14 6.71
C GLN A 29 5.07 -0.89 5.69
N VAL A 30 4.81 -0.25 4.56
CA VAL A 30 4.00 -0.82 3.49
C VAL A 30 4.88 -1.05 2.28
N GLU A 31 4.84 -2.25 1.73
CA GLU A 31 5.50 -2.64 0.49
C GLU A 31 4.47 -3.07 -0.55
N GLY A 32 4.67 -2.77 -1.83
CA GLY A 32 3.76 -3.17 -2.90
C GLY A 32 3.95 -2.35 -4.17
N SER A 33 3.65 -2.95 -5.31
CA SER A 33 3.89 -2.29 -6.59
C SER A 33 2.61 -1.63 -7.12
N PHE A 34 2.69 -0.33 -7.40
CA PHE A 34 1.57 0.41 -7.97
C PHE A 34 1.26 0.04 -9.43
N LEU A 35 2.26 -0.47 -10.14
CA LEU A 35 2.20 -0.86 -11.54
C LEU A 35 1.89 -2.35 -11.72
N LYS A 36 2.02 -3.18 -10.66
CA LYS A 36 1.56 -4.57 -10.70
C LYS A 36 0.03 -4.62 -10.71
N ILE A 37 -0.48 -5.52 -11.54
CA ILE A 37 -1.88 -5.76 -11.81
C ILE A 37 -2.07 -7.28 -11.63
N PRO A 38 -2.74 -7.76 -10.55
CA PRO A 38 -3.41 -7.02 -9.49
C PRO A 38 -2.50 -6.20 -8.59
N LYS A 39 -3.00 -5.04 -8.15
CA LYS A 39 -2.30 -4.16 -7.21
C LYS A 39 -2.39 -4.76 -5.81
N THR A 40 -1.25 -5.08 -5.23
CA THR A 40 -1.09 -5.70 -3.91
C THR A 40 -0.19 -4.85 -3.02
N PHE A 41 -0.51 -4.82 -1.72
CA PHE A 41 0.30 -4.18 -0.69
C PHE A 41 0.40 -5.06 0.55
N THR A 42 1.62 -5.25 1.07
CA THR A 42 1.90 -5.95 2.31
C THR A 42 2.32 -4.94 3.38
N ILE A 43 1.76 -5.07 4.57
CA ILE A 43 2.04 -4.20 5.71
C ILE A 43 2.83 -4.98 6.74
N TYR A 44 3.95 -4.39 7.17
CA TYR A 44 4.86 -4.90 8.17
C TYR A 44 4.83 -4.03 9.42
N ASP A 45 4.96 -4.67 10.58
CA ASP A 45 5.21 -3.97 11.84
C ASP A 45 6.68 -3.53 11.96
N LYS A 46 7.01 -2.86 13.07
CA LYS A 46 8.37 -2.43 13.41
C LYS A 46 9.40 -3.56 13.53
N ASN A 47 8.96 -4.81 13.72
CA ASN A 47 9.83 -5.97 13.80
C ASN A 47 10.02 -6.64 12.42
N GLY A 48 9.40 -6.10 11.36
CA GLY A 48 9.40 -6.69 10.03
C GLY A 48 8.43 -7.85 9.87
N GLN A 49 7.49 -8.05 10.81
CA GLN A 49 6.49 -9.11 10.71
C GLN A 49 5.30 -8.63 9.87
N GLU A 50 4.85 -9.47 8.94
CA GLU A 50 3.65 -9.18 8.16
C GLU A 50 2.41 -9.18 9.07
N VAL A 51 1.70 -8.06 9.08
CA VAL A 51 0.48 -7.88 9.87
C VAL A 51 -0.77 -7.72 9.00
N SER A 52 -0.61 -7.42 7.72
CA SER A 52 -1.74 -7.28 6.80
C SER A 52 -1.34 -7.40 5.33
N HIS A 53 -2.29 -7.81 4.51
CA HIS A 53 -2.15 -7.88 3.06
C HIS A 53 -3.41 -7.32 2.39
N ILE A 54 -3.24 -6.30 1.55
CA ILE A 54 -4.29 -5.60 0.83
C ILE A 54 -4.19 -5.95 -0.65
N VAL A 55 -5.28 -6.46 -1.22
CA VAL A 55 -5.38 -6.75 -2.65
C VAL A 55 -6.53 -5.97 -3.26
N LYS A 56 -6.25 -5.12 -4.26
CA LYS A 56 -7.31 -4.42 -4.99
C LYS A 56 -7.91 -5.38 -6.03
N LYS A 57 -9.15 -5.82 -5.79
CA LYS A 57 -9.93 -6.56 -6.79
C LYS A 57 -10.04 -5.73 -8.07
N GLN A 58 -9.59 -6.30 -9.19
CA GLN A 58 -9.50 -5.63 -10.49
C GLN A 58 -10.75 -5.80 -11.35
N SER A 59 -11.94 -5.74 -10.76
CA SER A 59 -13.19 -5.90 -11.52
C SER A 59 -13.39 -4.82 -12.59
N ALA A 60 -12.89 -3.59 -12.37
CA ALA A 60 -13.17 -2.46 -13.27
C ALA A 60 -12.20 -2.33 -14.46
N PHE A 61 -10.91 -2.69 -14.31
CA PHE A 61 -9.92 -2.52 -15.38
C PHE A 61 -10.04 -3.58 -16.48
N PHE A 62 -10.42 -4.81 -16.11
CA PHE A 62 -10.61 -5.91 -17.06
C PHE A 62 -11.92 -5.73 -17.86
N LEU A 63 -12.97 -5.19 -17.23
CA LEU A 63 -14.26 -4.96 -17.90
C LEU A 63 -14.15 -3.86 -18.97
N SER A 64 -13.34 -2.82 -18.76
CA SER A 64 -13.20 -1.74 -19.74
C SER A 64 -12.40 -2.13 -20.99
N LEU A 65 -11.52 -3.13 -20.89
CA LEU A 65 -10.71 -3.60 -22.02
C LEU A 65 -11.45 -4.62 -22.90
N TRP A 66 -12.49 -5.27 -22.37
CA TRP A 66 -13.32 -6.25 -23.11
C TRP A 66 -14.47 -5.60 -23.90
N LEU A 67 -14.77 -4.33 -23.59
CA LEU A 67 -15.84 -3.52 -24.19
C LEU A 67 -15.33 -2.50 -25.23
N SER A 68 -14.04 -2.52 -25.59
CA SER A 68 -13.40 -1.64 -26.57
C SER A 68 -12.76 -2.43 -27.69
#